data_AF-A0A7W9QFB8-F1
#
_entry.id   AF-A0A7W9QFB8-F1
#
_cell.length_a   1.000
_cell.length_b   1.000
_cell.length_c   1.000
_cell.angle_alpha   90.00
_cell.angle_beta   90.00
_cell.angle_gamma   90.00
#
_symmetry.space_group_name_H-M   'P 1'
#
loop_
_entity.id
_entity.type
_entity.pdbx_description
1 polymer ?
#
loop_
_entity_poly.entity_id
_entity_poly.type
_entity_poly.pdbx_seq_one_letter_code
_entity_poly.pdbx_strand_id
1 'polypeptide(L)'
;MGERTTQTPLYYLPGGKCADGTKNRDIICDERGWTAKNGDTSAMDGAGDQANCDEFAFNSTYNGGGMPKAEDGLNPVGSGSQCVQTYAKKADDGTVHLYDIDGHVPTWKEICGRSAISGKHNQGSMAGFGGFAKNMRLMDRDPYWRETNMRGDCQDKDGGFKCTMSINR
;
A
#
# COMPACT_ATOMS: atom_id res chain seq x y z
N MET A 1 1.00 0.86 11.72
CA MET A 1 0.66 -0.58 11.57
C MET A 1 1.77 -1.28 10.80
N GLY A 2 1.94 -2.57 11.04
CA GLY A 2 2.96 -3.41 10.41
C GLY A 2 4.40 -3.12 10.77
N GLU A 3 4.67 -2.41 11.87
CA GLU A 3 6.01 -2.00 12.25
C GLU A 3 6.39 -2.54 13.63
N ARG A 4 7.61 -3.08 13.74
CA ARG A 4 8.08 -3.74 14.96
C ARG A 4 8.36 -2.76 16.09
N THR A 5 8.87 -1.56 15.78
CA THR A 5 9.21 -0.51 16.75
C THR A 5 7.99 -0.01 17.52
N THR A 6 6.84 0.07 16.86
CA THR A 6 5.55 0.48 17.46
C THR A 6 4.74 -0.70 17.97
N GLN A 7 5.27 -1.94 17.88
CA GLN A 7 4.57 -3.18 18.26
C GLN A 7 3.18 -3.34 17.64
N THR A 8 3.01 -2.86 16.40
CA THR A 8 1.75 -3.00 15.67
C THR A 8 1.93 -4.02 14.55
N PRO A 9 1.72 -5.33 14.76
CA PRO A 9 1.90 -6.33 13.70
C PRO A 9 0.84 -6.19 12.59
N LEU A 10 1.14 -6.80 11.44
CA LEU A 10 0.14 -7.23 10.48
C LEU A 10 -0.28 -8.67 10.80
N TYR A 11 -1.54 -9.02 10.53
CA TYR A 11 -2.05 -10.36 10.74
C TYR A 11 -2.24 -11.07 9.41
N TYR A 12 -1.59 -12.21 9.20
CA TYR A 12 -1.58 -12.89 7.92
C TYR A 12 -2.97 -13.41 7.53
N LEU A 13 -3.38 -13.12 6.30
CA LEU A 13 -4.60 -13.64 5.67
C LEU A 13 -4.19 -14.53 4.49
N PRO A 14 -4.24 -15.87 4.65
CA PRO A 14 -3.87 -16.79 3.58
C PRO A 14 -4.72 -16.58 2.33
N GLY A 15 -4.07 -16.37 1.19
CA GLY A 15 -4.74 -16.17 -0.10
C GLY A 15 -5.35 -14.77 -0.32
N GLY A 16 -5.39 -13.91 0.71
CA GLY A 16 -5.85 -12.52 0.59
C GLY A 16 -7.28 -12.38 0.07
N LYS A 17 -8.18 -13.26 0.54
CA LYS A 17 -9.59 -13.28 0.17
C LYS A 17 -10.47 -13.17 1.40
N CYS A 18 -11.60 -12.49 1.23
CA CYS A 18 -12.73 -12.51 2.14
C CYS A 18 -13.47 -13.85 2.03
N ALA A 19 -14.38 -14.13 2.96
CA ALA A 19 -15.13 -15.37 3.06
C ALA A 19 -16.07 -15.58 1.86
N ASP A 20 -16.56 -14.48 1.25
CA ASP A 20 -17.34 -14.51 0.01
C ASP A 20 -16.49 -14.76 -1.26
N GLY A 21 -15.17 -14.90 -1.10
CA GLY A 21 -14.22 -15.16 -2.18
C GLY A 21 -13.71 -13.92 -2.91
N THR A 22 -14.21 -12.73 -2.58
CA THR A 22 -13.67 -11.45 -3.08
C THR A 22 -12.29 -11.19 -2.50
N LYS A 23 -11.45 -10.41 -3.18
CA LYS A 23 -10.17 -10.01 -2.62
C LYS A 23 -10.36 -8.75 -1.80
N ASN A 24 -9.64 -8.66 -0.69
CA ASN A 24 -9.53 -7.44 0.10
C ASN A 24 -9.12 -6.23 -0.79
N ARG A 25 -8.22 -6.49 -1.75
CA ARG A 25 -7.81 -5.53 -2.77
C ARG A 25 -8.94 -4.98 -3.62
N ASP A 26 -10.06 -5.70 -3.77
CA ASP A 26 -11.12 -5.25 -4.65
C ASP A 26 -11.79 -3.98 -4.09
N ILE A 27 -11.98 -3.87 -2.77
CA ILE A 27 -12.56 -2.66 -2.15
C ILE A 27 -11.61 -1.46 -2.22
N ILE A 28 -10.30 -1.68 -2.21
CA ILE A 28 -9.28 -0.62 -2.20
C ILE A 28 -8.91 -0.17 -3.61
N CYS A 29 -8.77 -1.13 -4.53
CA CYS A 29 -8.19 -0.94 -5.85
C CYS A 29 -9.15 -1.20 -7.03
N ASP A 30 -10.31 -1.84 -6.84
CA ASP A 30 -11.26 -2.17 -7.94
C ASP A 30 -12.19 -1.01 -8.32
N GLU A 31 -11.82 0.24 -8.02
CA GLU A 31 -12.58 1.40 -8.46
C GLU A 31 -12.39 1.63 -9.97
N ARG A 32 -13.10 0.91 -10.84
CA ARG A 32 -13.39 1.25 -12.27
C ARG A 32 -12.32 2.07 -13.01
N GLY A 33 -11.07 1.58 -13.07
CA GLY A 33 -10.00 2.26 -13.79
C GLY A 33 -9.35 3.43 -13.03
N TRP A 34 -9.50 3.50 -11.71
CA TRP A 34 -8.89 4.51 -10.83
C TRP A 34 -7.40 4.63 -11.07
N THR A 35 -6.69 3.50 -11.17
CA THR A 35 -5.27 3.50 -11.47
C THR A 35 -4.96 4.05 -12.86
N ALA A 36 -5.75 3.70 -13.87
CA ALA A 36 -5.55 4.22 -15.22
C ALA A 36 -5.82 5.73 -15.30
N LYS A 37 -6.73 6.25 -14.47
CA LYS A 37 -7.03 7.68 -14.37
C LYS A 37 -5.93 8.46 -13.63
N ASN A 38 -5.32 7.87 -12.60
CA ASN A 38 -4.42 8.58 -11.68
C ASN A 38 -2.93 8.25 -11.86
N GLY A 39 -2.58 7.21 -12.62
CA GLY A 39 -1.20 6.83 -12.86
C GLY A 39 -0.49 7.81 -13.81
N ASP A 40 0.78 8.09 -13.56
CA ASP A 40 1.63 8.92 -14.42
C ASP A 40 2.64 8.04 -15.18
N THR A 41 2.65 8.15 -16.50
CA THR A 41 3.50 7.31 -17.37
C THR A 41 4.99 7.57 -17.19
N SER A 42 5.38 8.73 -16.66
CA SER A 42 6.79 9.06 -16.38
C SER A 42 7.42 8.15 -15.30
N ALA A 43 6.59 7.57 -14.43
CA ALA A 43 7.00 6.67 -13.36
C ALA A 43 7.01 5.19 -13.76
N MET A 44 6.70 4.85 -15.02
CA MET A 44 6.69 3.47 -15.51
C MET A 44 8.12 2.95 -15.72
N ASP A 45 8.33 1.69 -15.39
CA ASP A 45 9.61 0.99 -15.53
C ASP A 45 9.72 0.32 -16.91
N GLY A 46 9.92 1.16 -17.93
CA GLY A 46 10.18 0.73 -19.30
C GLY A 46 8.95 0.38 -20.13
N ALA A 47 9.19 -0.08 -21.36
CA ALA A 47 8.12 -0.34 -22.32
C ALA A 47 7.21 -1.49 -21.87
N GLY A 48 5.89 -1.28 -22.01
CA GLY A 48 4.86 -2.26 -21.65
C GLY A 48 4.53 -2.33 -20.16
N ASP A 49 5.22 -1.58 -19.29
CA ASP A 49 4.78 -1.39 -17.91
C ASP A 49 3.52 -0.51 -17.87
N GLN A 50 2.63 -0.82 -16.94
CA GLN A 50 1.36 -0.14 -16.77
C GLN A 50 1.14 0.19 -15.30
N ALA A 51 0.46 1.29 -15.05
CA ALA A 51 0.14 1.69 -13.70
C ALA A 51 -0.69 0.60 -13.00
N ASN A 52 -0.37 0.31 -11.75
CA ASN A 52 -1.05 -0.66 -10.90
C ASN A 52 -1.39 -0.02 -9.55
N CYS A 53 -2.53 -0.40 -8.97
CA CYS A 53 -2.88 -0.01 -7.61
C CYS A 53 -2.08 -0.83 -6.59
N ASP A 54 -1.18 -0.15 -5.89
CA ASP A 54 -0.54 -0.62 -4.66
C ASP A 54 -1.39 -0.23 -3.44
N GLU A 55 -1.33 -1.04 -2.39
CA GLU A 55 -2.14 -0.86 -1.19
C GLU A 55 -1.37 -1.23 0.08
N PHE A 56 -1.65 -0.47 1.14
CA PHE A 56 -1.20 -0.77 2.47
C PHE A 56 -2.34 -0.58 3.48
N ALA A 57 -2.64 -1.53 4.37
CA ALA A 57 -1.97 -2.81 4.50
C ALA A 57 -2.28 -3.76 3.32
N PHE A 58 -1.37 -4.71 3.06
CA PHE A 58 -1.38 -5.56 1.87
C PHE A 58 -2.66 -6.41 1.72
N ASN A 59 -2.96 -6.87 0.50
CA ASN A 59 -4.08 -7.77 0.25
C ASN A 59 -4.13 -8.99 1.19
N SER A 60 -2.97 -9.57 1.50
CA SER A 60 -2.83 -10.80 2.30
C SER A 60 -2.75 -10.54 3.81
N THR A 61 -3.47 -9.55 4.33
CA THR A 61 -3.60 -9.32 5.77
C THR A 61 -4.99 -8.88 6.22
N TYR A 62 -5.40 -9.27 7.43
CA TYR A 62 -6.61 -8.79 8.11
C TYR A 62 -6.60 -7.28 8.41
N ASN A 63 -5.43 -6.65 8.35
CA ASN A 63 -5.29 -5.19 8.48
C ASN A 63 -5.67 -4.43 7.21
N GLY A 64 -5.88 -5.11 6.09
CA GLY A 64 -6.24 -4.46 4.84
C GLY A 64 -7.60 -3.81 4.91
N GLY A 65 -7.75 -2.67 4.23
CA GLY A 65 -8.95 -1.85 4.35
C GLY A 65 -10.22 -2.50 3.79
N GLY A 66 -10.08 -3.40 2.81
CA GLY A 66 -11.19 -4.15 2.26
C GLY A 66 -11.64 -5.34 3.10
N MET A 67 -10.96 -5.67 4.20
CA MET A 67 -11.41 -6.76 5.05
C MET A 67 -12.64 -6.36 5.87
N PRO A 68 -13.80 -7.04 5.71
CA PRO A 68 -15.01 -6.70 6.45
C PRO A 68 -14.85 -6.94 7.95
N LYS A 69 -15.46 -6.06 8.77
CA LYS A 69 -15.49 -6.25 10.23
C LYS A 69 -16.13 -7.58 10.65
N ALA A 70 -17.12 -8.05 9.88
CA ALA A 70 -17.79 -9.33 10.14
C ALA A 70 -16.88 -10.55 9.93
N GLU A 71 -15.75 -10.36 9.27
CA GLU A 71 -14.71 -11.38 9.02
C GLU A 71 -13.42 -11.06 9.78
N ASP A 72 -13.55 -10.35 10.90
CA ASP A 72 -12.44 -9.90 11.76
C ASP A 72 -11.44 -8.95 11.08
N GLY A 73 -11.86 -8.25 10.03
CA GLY A 73 -11.11 -7.13 9.47
C GLY A 73 -10.83 -6.06 10.52
N LEU A 74 -9.58 -5.62 10.60
CA LEU A 74 -9.11 -4.71 11.65
C LEU A 74 -9.23 -3.24 11.28
N ASN A 75 -9.24 -2.93 9.98
CA ASN A 75 -9.28 -1.56 9.45
C ASN A 75 -10.32 -1.36 8.33
N PRO A 76 -11.57 -1.85 8.47
CA PRO A 76 -12.54 -1.85 7.38
C PRO A 76 -12.85 -0.43 6.88
N VAL A 77 -12.79 -0.24 5.57
CA VAL A 77 -13.30 0.94 4.86
C VAL A 77 -14.39 0.52 3.87
N GLY A 78 -15.30 1.44 3.56
CA GLY A 78 -16.33 1.22 2.54
C GLY A 78 -15.82 1.45 1.11
N SER A 79 -14.72 2.18 0.95
CA SER A 79 -14.07 2.43 -0.34
C SER A 79 -12.61 2.82 -0.13
N GLY A 80 -11.76 2.47 -1.10
CA GLY A 80 -10.38 2.89 -1.12
C GLY A 80 -10.20 4.41 -1.10
N SER A 81 -11.22 5.22 -1.45
CA SER A 81 -11.22 6.70 -1.32
C SER A 81 -10.95 7.20 0.10
N GLN A 82 -11.20 6.37 1.12
CA GLN A 82 -10.94 6.68 2.52
C GLN A 82 -9.48 6.45 2.96
N CYS A 83 -8.67 5.83 2.09
CA CYS A 83 -7.25 5.65 2.30
C CYS A 83 -6.47 6.91 1.88
N VAL A 84 -5.22 7.03 2.34
CA VAL A 84 -4.25 7.96 1.74
C VAL A 84 -4.21 7.70 0.24
N GLN A 85 -4.36 8.75 -0.57
CA GLN A 85 -4.41 8.69 -2.02
C GLN A 85 -3.12 9.24 -2.60
N THR A 86 -2.36 8.41 -3.31
CA THR A 86 -1.16 8.90 -4.00
C THR A 86 -0.99 8.34 -5.40
N TYR A 87 -0.10 8.96 -6.16
CA TYR A 87 0.40 8.41 -7.40
C TYR A 87 1.90 8.65 -7.54
N ALA A 88 2.60 7.73 -8.19
CA ALA A 88 4.02 7.88 -8.50
C ALA A 88 4.19 8.74 -9.75
N LYS A 89 5.10 9.71 -9.69
CA LYS A 89 5.52 10.54 -10.83
C LYS A 89 7.01 10.82 -10.75
N LYS A 90 7.66 10.91 -11.91
CA LYS A 90 9.07 11.31 -12.02
C LYS A 90 9.19 12.83 -11.88
N ALA A 91 10.02 13.27 -10.95
CA ALA A 91 10.39 14.67 -10.76
C ALA A 91 11.46 15.10 -11.78
N ASP A 92 11.72 16.40 -11.86
CA ASP A 92 12.66 17.00 -12.83
C ASP A 92 14.11 16.50 -12.64
N ASP A 93 14.47 16.08 -11.42
CA ASP A 93 15.78 15.49 -11.10
C ASP A 93 15.88 13.99 -11.46
N GLY A 94 14.83 13.43 -12.08
CA GLY A 94 14.76 12.04 -12.50
C GLY A 94 14.36 11.05 -11.41
N THR A 95 14.19 11.50 -10.16
CA THR A 95 13.71 10.65 -9.06
C THR A 95 12.21 10.43 -9.14
N VAL A 96 11.70 9.34 -8.56
CA VAL A 96 10.26 9.06 -8.49
C VAL A 96 9.75 9.46 -7.12
N HIS A 97 8.73 10.31 -7.08
CA HIS A 97 8.04 10.75 -5.86
C HIS A 97 6.61 10.25 -5.84
N LEU A 98 6.05 10.13 -4.64
CA LEU A 98 4.62 9.98 -4.43
C LEU A 98 4.00 11.37 -4.23
N TYR A 99 2.99 11.68 -5.02
CA TYR A 99 2.19 12.90 -4.94
C TYR A 99 0.79 12.55 -4.48
N ASP A 100 0.15 13.42 -3.70
CA ASP A 100 -1.25 13.28 -3.36
C ASP A 100 -2.15 13.48 -4.60
N ILE A 101 -3.28 12.77 -4.63
CA ILE A 101 -4.27 12.90 -5.70
C ILE A 101 -5.26 14.01 -5.34
N ASP A 102 -5.58 14.85 -6.32
CA ASP A 102 -6.58 15.93 -6.23
C ASP A 102 -6.32 16.96 -5.11
N GLY A 103 -5.08 17.13 -4.66
CA GLY A 103 -4.74 18.08 -3.59
C GLY A 103 -5.12 17.60 -2.19
N HIS A 104 -5.50 16.33 -2.04
CA HIS A 104 -5.90 15.75 -0.76
C HIS A 104 -4.68 15.41 0.09
N VAL A 105 -4.24 16.41 0.86
CA VAL A 105 -3.18 16.27 1.85
C VAL A 105 -3.53 15.17 2.87
N PRO A 106 -2.66 14.19 3.11
CA PRO A 106 -2.88 13.16 4.11
C PRO A 106 -3.11 13.78 5.50
N THR A 107 -4.13 13.28 6.21
CA THR A 107 -4.41 13.70 7.60
C THR A 107 -3.61 12.90 8.62
N TRP A 108 -2.95 11.84 8.17
CA TRP A 108 -2.24 10.83 8.98
C TRP A 108 -3.14 10.09 9.97
N LYS A 109 -4.45 10.14 9.74
CA LYS A 109 -5.48 9.40 10.47
C LYS A 109 -6.11 8.30 9.62
N GLU A 110 -5.78 8.26 8.34
CA GLU A 110 -6.21 7.22 7.42
C GLU A 110 -5.65 5.87 7.88
N ILE A 111 -6.51 4.86 7.86
CA ILE A 111 -6.19 3.50 8.35
C ILE A 111 -5.62 2.60 7.25
N CYS A 112 -5.49 3.14 6.04
CA CYS A 112 -4.95 2.50 4.85
C CYS A 112 -4.36 3.55 3.90
N GLY A 113 -3.55 3.10 2.94
CA GLY A 113 -3.05 3.88 1.81
C GLY A 113 -3.24 3.10 0.52
N ARG A 114 -3.50 3.82 -0.57
CA ARG A 114 -3.45 3.29 -1.93
C ARG A 114 -2.67 4.21 -2.85
N SER A 115 -1.97 3.63 -3.82
CA SER A 115 -1.13 4.38 -4.74
C SER A 115 -1.22 3.86 -6.17
N ALA A 116 -1.27 4.76 -7.15
CA ALA A 116 -1.09 4.41 -8.55
C ALA A 116 0.41 4.44 -8.88
N ILE A 117 1.05 3.26 -8.99
CA ILE A 117 2.50 3.14 -9.21
C ILE A 117 2.82 2.22 -10.39
N SER A 118 4.09 2.12 -10.79
CA SER A 118 4.54 1.12 -11.77
C SER A 118 4.08 -0.29 -11.39
N GLY A 119 3.51 -1.02 -12.34
CA GLY A 119 3.08 -2.40 -12.16
C GLY A 119 4.24 -3.33 -11.85
N LYS A 120 5.40 -3.10 -12.46
CA LYS A 120 6.64 -3.83 -12.12
C LYS A 120 7.10 -3.55 -10.69
N HIS A 121 7.11 -2.29 -10.26
CA HIS A 121 7.50 -1.95 -8.89
C HIS A 121 6.54 -2.57 -7.87
N ASN A 122 5.22 -2.50 -8.10
CA ASN A 122 4.24 -3.10 -7.19
C ASN A 122 4.45 -4.62 -7.07
N GLN A 123 4.45 -5.32 -8.21
CA GLN A 123 4.60 -6.78 -8.23
C GLN A 123 5.94 -7.23 -7.65
N GLY A 124 7.03 -6.50 -7.95
CA GLY A 124 8.36 -6.81 -7.45
C GLY A 124 8.48 -6.65 -5.93
N SER A 125 7.85 -5.63 -5.35
CA SER A 125 7.97 -5.30 -3.93
C SER A 125 7.54 -6.43 -2.99
N MET A 126 6.53 -7.22 -3.40
CA MET A 126 5.94 -8.29 -2.59
C MET A 126 6.09 -9.69 -3.20
N ALA A 127 6.81 -9.85 -4.31
CA ALA A 127 7.02 -11.15 -4.97
C ALA A 127 7.60 -12.22 -4.04
N GLY A 128 8.46 -11.82 -3.09
CA GLY A 128 9.06 -12.72 -2.11
C GLY A 128 8.14 -13.16 -0.97
N PHE A 129 7.00 -12.48 -0.76
CA PHE A 129 6.16 -12.70 0.41
C PHE A 129 5.59 -14.11 0.50
N GLY A 130 5.21 -14.71 -0.63
CA GLY A 130 4.73 -16.10 -0.65
C GLY A 130 5.78 -17.12 -0.20
N GLY A 131 7.06 -16.87 -0.49
CA GLY A 131 8.17 -17.67 0.02
C GLY A 131 8.41 -17.45 1.51
N PHE A 132 8.39 -16.18 1.95
CA PHE A 132 8.48 -15.82 3.36
C PHE A 132 7.39 -16.50 4.21
N ALA A 133 6.12 -16.40 3.82
CA ALA A 133 5.01 -17.00 4.55
C ALA A 133 5.18 -18.53 4.70
N LYS A 134 5.66 -19.21 3.66
CA LYS A 134 5.96 -20.65 3.72
C LYS A 134 7.15 -20.97 4.63
N ASN A 135 8.24 -20.24 4.49
CA ASN A 135 9.47 -20.49 5.24
C ASN A 135 9.31 -20.24 6.74
N MET A 136 8.56 -19.19 7.08
CA MET A 136 8.21 -18.85 8.47
C MET A 136 7.02 -19.65 8.98
N ARG A 137 6.38 -20.46 8.12
CA ARG A 137 5.19 -21.25 8.43
C ARG A 137 4.05 -20.40 9.02
N LEU A 138 3.84 -19.21 8.44
CA LEU A 138 2.75 -18.33 8.86
C LEU A 138 1.42 -19.03 8.62
N MET A 139 0.66 -19.18 9.70
CA MET A 139 -0.71 -19.68 9.71
C MET A 139 -1.69 -18.50 9.67
N ASP A 140 -2.96 -18.81 9.41
CA ASP A 140 -4.02 -17.81 9.47
C ASP A 140 -3.96 -17.02 10.78
N ARG A 141 -3.95 -15.69 10.68
CA ARG A 141 -3.84 -14.72 11.79
C ARG A 141 -2.50 -14.71 12.52
N ASP A 142 -1.47 -15.37 12.01
CA ASP A 142 -0.15 -15.19 12.62
C ASP A 142 0.31 -13.73 12.46
N PRO A 143 0.83 -13.12 13.54
CA PRO A 143 1.38 -11.78 13.46
C PRO A 143 2.73 -11.78 12.74
N TYR A 144 2.93 -10.83 11.85
CA TYR A 144 4.20 -10.56 11.22
C TYR A 144 4.45 -9.06 11.11
N TRP A 145 5.72 -8.68 10.95
CA TRP A 145 6.12 -7.28 10.79
C TRP A 145 6.78 -7.06 9.45
N ARG A 146 6.55 -5.87 8.89
CA ARG A 146 7.26 -5.38 7.72
C ARG A 146 8.40 -4.51 8.19
N GLU A 147 9.61 -4.85 7.78
CA GLU A 147 10.80 -4.03 7.98
C GLU A 147 11.23 -3.52 6.60
N THR A 148 11.10 -2.22 6.33
CA THR A 148 11.62 -1.64 5.07
C THR A 148 13.10 -1.33 5.20
N ASN A 149 13.65 -1.32 6.42
CA ASN A 149 14.95 -0.72 6.70
C ASN A 149 15.03 0.74 6.21
N MET A 150 13.92 1.46 6.23
CA MET A 150 13.83 2.86 5.81
C MET A 150 13.05 3.68 6.83
N ARG A 151 13.43 4.95 6.99
CA ARG A 151 12.68 5.97 7.72
C ARG A 151 12.26 7.10 6.78
N GLY A 152 11.11 7.70 7.04
CA GLY A 152 10.69 8.95 6.40
C GLY A 152 10.86 10.12 7.37
N ASP A 153 11.59 11.14 6.96
CA ASP A 153 11.61 12.45 7.63
C ASP A 153 10.63 13.39 6.91
N CYS A 154 9.44 13.56 7.49
CA CYS A 154 8.32 14.29 6.91
C CYS A 154 8.17 15.67 7.54
N GLN A 155 8.15 16.71 6.70
CA GLN A 155 8.00 18.09 7.13
C GLN A 155 6.82 18.74 6.40
N ASP A 156 6.09 19.60 7.11
CA ASP A 156 5.10 20.50 6.51
C ASP A 156 5.81 21.41 5.49
N LYS A 157 5.29 21.44 4.27
CA LYS A 157 5.83 22.30 3.20
C LYS A 157 4.73 22.74 2.25
N ASP A 158 4.57 24.06 2.11
CA ASP A 158 3.72 24.72 1.11
C ASP A 158 2.27 24.18 1.04
N GLY A 159 1.69 23.89 2.21
CA GLY A 159 0.32 23.35 2.30
C GLY A 159 0.21 21.84 2.04
N GLY A 160 1.33 21.12 1.99
CA GLY A 160 1.39 19.65 1.98
C GLY A 160 2.53 19.11 2.85
N PHE A 161 2.94 17.86 2.63
CA PHE A 161 4.07 17.23 3.32
C PHE A 161 5.16 16.83 2.34
N LYS A 162 6.43 17.09 2.69
CA LYS A 162 7.57 16.51 2.00
C LYS A 162 8.25 15.50 2.93
N CYS A 163 8.22 14.23 2.53
CA CYS A 163 8.92 13.16 3.22
C CYS A 163 10.22 12.80 2.50
N THR A 164 11.35 12.88 3.19
CA THR A 164 12.63 12.37 2.70
C THR A 164 12.85 10.97 3.24
N MET A 165 12.86 9.98 2.34
CA MET A 165 13.11 8.60 2.71
C MET A 165 14.62 8.36 2.82
N SER A 166 15.07 7.77 3.92
CA SER A 166 16.46 7.37 4.16
C SER A 166 16.54 5.92 4.60
N ILE A 167 17.57 5.21 4.16
CA ILE A 167 17.85 3.85 4.65
C ILE A 167 18.36 3.94 6.09
N ASN A 168 17.84 3.10 6.97
CA ASN A 168 18.37 2.92 8.32
C ASN A 168 19.73 2.23 8.19
N ARG A 169 20.80 2.91 8.61
CA ARG A 169 22.17 2.37 8.65
C ARG A 169 22.41 1.62 9.95
#